data_AF-A0A963K457-F1
#
_entry.id   AF-A0A963K457-F1
#
_cell.length_a   1.000
_cell.length_b   1.000
_cell.length_c   1.000
_cell.angle_alpha   90.00
_cell.angle_beta   90.00
_cell.angle_gamma   90.00
#
_symmetry.space_group_name_H-M   'P 1'
#
loop_
_entity.id
_entity.type
_entity.pdbx_description
1 polymer ?
#
loop_
_entity_poly.entity_id
_entity_poly.type
_entity_poly.pdbx_seq_one_letter_code
_entity_poly.pdbx_strand_id
1 'polypeptide(L)'
;TQFFFDNAHYLRFLERVRARGIWCPVIPGIVPIHNFGAVRNFASKCGTTVPGWLADRFEGLENDPHTHSLVAAAVAAEQVFDLVDRGVGDFHFYTMNRPDLVFAICRLIGIRAETPMEELNAA
;
A
#
# COMPACT_ATOMS: atom_id res chain seq x y z
N THR A 1 1.92 9.96 -5.21
CA THR A 1 1.10 10.80 -4.31
C THR A 1 1.59 10.62 -2.89
N GLN A 2 1.09 11.38 -1.91
CA GLN A 2 1.17 10.94 -0.51
C GLN A 2 0.39 9.62 -0.31
N PHE A 3 0.65 8.89 0.77
CA PHE A 3 -0.12 7.71 1.13
C PHE A 3 -1.57 8.03 1.53
N PHE A 4 -2.44 7.04 1.34
CA PHE A 4 -3.86 7.07 1.65
C PHE A 4 -4.32 5.65 2.01
N PHE A 5 -5.45 5.54 2.70
CA PHE A 5 -6.07 4.24 3.07
C PHE A 5 -7.37 3.94 2.32
N ASP A 6 -7.95 4.95 1.67
CA ASP A 6 -9.17 4.82 0.88
C ASP A 6 -8.84 5.19 -0.57
N ASN A 7 -8.95 4.19 -1.45
CA ASN A 7 -8.65 4.31 -2.87
C ASN A 7 -9.52 5.36 -3.57
N ALA A 8 -10.73 5.62 -3.06
CA ALA A 8 -11.60 6.64 -3.62
C ALA A 8 -10.98 8.06 -3.53
N HIS A 9 -10.11 8.33 -2.54
CA HIS A 9 -9.38 9.59 -2.48
C HIS A 9 -8.39 9.74 -3.63
N TYR A 10 -7.64 8.69 -3.94
CA TYR A 10 -6.69 8.68 -5.05
C TYR A 10 -7.41 8.82 -6.40
N LEU A 11 -8.49 8.08 -6.60
CA LEU A 11 -9.25 8.11 -7.87
C LEU A 11 -9.88 9.48 -8.11
N ARG A 12 -10.55 10.08 -7.10
CA ARG A 12 -11.08 11.45 -7.19
C ARG A 12 -9.97 12.46 -7.44
N PHE A 13 -8.78 12.26 -6.86
CA PHE A 13 -7.63 13.11 -7.16
C PHE A 13 -7.18 12.96 -8.62
N LEU A 14 -7.08 11.73 -9.11
CA LEU A 14 -6.71 11.43 -10.49
C LEU A 14 -7.70 12.08 -11.47
N GLU A 15 -9.01 11.94 -11.25
CA GLU A 15 -10.06 12.61 -12.03
C GLU A 15 -9.86 14.12 -12.08
N ARG A 16 -9.62 14.77 -10.93
CA ARG A 16 -9.37 16.23 -10.87
C ARG A 16 -8.09 16.67 -11.59
N VAL A 17 -7.07 15.82 -11.60
CA VAL A 17 -5.81 16.05 -12.33
C VAL A 17 -6.05 15.91 -13.83
N ARG A 18 -6.77 14.87 -14.27
CA ARG A 18 -7.10 14.66 -15.70
C ARG A 18 -8.04 15.74 -16.24
N ALA A 19 -9.02 16.16 -15.46
CA ALA A 19 -9.91 17.29 -15.80
C ALA A 19 -9.16 18.62 -16.01
N ARG A 20 -7.93 18.74 -15.49
CA ARG A 20 -7.03 19.89 -15.72
C ARG A 20 -6.05 19.70 -16.89
N GLY A 21 -6.19 18.63 -17.67
CA GLY A 21 -5.33 18.34 -18.81
C GLY A 21 -3.92 17.85 -18.45
N ILE A 22 -3.68 17.46 -17.19
CA ILE A 22 -2.40 16.90 -16.76
C ILE A 22 -2.44 15.39 -17.02
N TRP A 23 -1.55 14.88 -17.86
CA TRP A 23 -1.54 13.47 -18.30
C TRP A 23 -0.29 12.69 -17.89
N CYS A 24 0.67 13.32 -17.22
CA CYS A 24 1.82 12.58 -16.66
C CYS A 24 1.35 11.47 -15.69
N PRO A 25 2.12 10.38 -15.54
CA PRO A 25 1.81 9.32 -14.59
C PRO A 25 1.66 9.86 -13.17
N VAL A 26 0.62 9.40 -12.46
CA VAL A 26 0.37 9.76 -11.06
C VAL A 26 0.41 8.48 -10.25
N ILE A 27 1.57 8.16 -9.70
CA ILE A 27 1.82 6.89 -9.01
C ILE A 27 1.23 6.97 -7.59
N PRO A 28 0.33 6.05 -7.17
CA PRO A 28 -0.18 5.99 -5.81
C PRO A 28 0.91 5.58 -4.82
N GLY A 29 0.98 6.31 -3.70
CA GLY A 29 1.79 5.93 -2.55
C GLY A 29 1.02 5.00 -1.63
N ILE A 30 1.58 3.83 -1.30
CA ILE A 30 0.98 2.84 -0.40
C ILE A 30 1.89 2.61 0.79
N VAL A 31 1.34 2.72 2.00
CA VAL A 31 2.08 2.45 3.25
C VAL A 31 1.54 1.18 3.90
N PRO A 32 2.36 0.11 4.02
CA PRO A 32 1.98 -1.06 4.79
C PRO A 32 1.94 -0.75 6.29
N ILE A 33 0.91 -1.23 6.99
CA ILE A 33 0.65 -0.85 8.38
C ILE A 33 1.43 -1.77 9.34
N HIS A 34 2.70 -1.46 9.60
CA HIS A 34 3.48 -2.25 10.55
C HIS A 34 3.20 -1.92 12.02
N ASN A 35 2.74 -0.70 12.29
CA ASN A 35 2.34 -0.25 13.62
C ASN A 35 1.19 0.75 13.44
N PHE A 36 -0.02 0.31 13.76
CA PHE A 36 -1.22 1.13 13.56
C PHE A 36 -1.15 2.48 14.30
N GLY A 37 -0.63 2.49 15.53
CA GLY A 37 -0.47 3.73 16.32
C GLY A 37 0.48 4.73 15.67
N ALA A 38 1.64 4.28 15.19
CA ALA A 38 2.62 5.12 14.48
C ALA A 38 2.04 5.64 13.16
N VAL A 39 1.33 4.80 12.42
CA VAL A 39 0.67 5.16 11.17
C VAL A 39 -0.42 6.21 11.39
N ARG A 40 -1.25 6.07 12.43
CA ARG A 40 -2.26 7.08 12.81
C ARG A 40 -1.62 8.44 13.11
N ASN A 41 -0.50 8.43 13.83
CA ASN A 41 0.27 9.66 14.12
C ASN A 41 0.93 10.25 12.87
N PHE A 42 1.35 9.42 11.91
CA PHE A 42 1.90 9.91 10.64
C PHE A 42 0.80 10.50 9.76
N ALA A 43 -0.37 9.84 9.71
CA ALA A 43 -1.54 10.30 8.97
C ALA A 43 -2.02 11.68 9.45
N SER A 44 -2.08 11.91 10.76
CA SER A 44 -2.46 13.22 11.31
C SER A 44 -1.48 14.34 10.93
N LYS A 45 -0.17 14.04 10.85
CA LYS A 45 0.86 15.01 10.40
C LYS A 45 0.78 15.32 8.91
N CYS A 46 0.34 14.37 8.09
CA CYS A 46 0.24 14.51 6.64
C CYS A 46 -1.14 14.99 6.15
N GLY A 47 -2.11 15.16 7.05
CA GLY A 47 -3.50 15.48 6.69
C GLY A 47 -4.24 14.30 6.03
N THR A 48 -3.77 13.07 6.23
CA THR A 48 -4.42 11.85 5.74
C THR A 48 -5.43 11.35 6.77
N THR A 49 -6.65 11.05 6.33
CA THR A 49 -7.68 10.46 7.20
C THR A 49 -7.49 8.94 7.30
N VAL A 50 -7.57 8.41 8.52
CA VAL A 50 -7.68 6.97 8.77
C VAL A 50 -9.16 6.62 8.86
N PRO A 51 -9.71 5.78 7.96
CA PRO A 51 -11.12 5.39 8.00
C PRO A 51 -11.45 4.62 9.29
N GLY A 52 -12.68 4.77 9.79
CA GLY A 52 -13.15 4.05 10.99
C GLY A 52 -13.04 2.52 10.84
N TRP A 53 -13.51 1.99 9.71
CA TRP A 53 -13.42 0.55 9.41
C TRP A 53 -11.98 0.01 9.48
N LEU A 54 -10.98 0.86 9.20
CA LEU A 54 -9.59 0.46 9.27
C LEU A 54 -9.14 0.38 10.72
N ALA A 55 -9.54 1.34 11.56
CA ALA A 55 -9.27 1.29 12.99
C ALA A 55 -9.91 0.05 13.65
N ASP A 56 -11.16 -0.26 13.29
CA ASP A 56 -11.90 -1.41 13.83
C ASP A 56 -11.18 -2.74 13.56
N ARG A 57 -10.50 -2.88 12.41
CA ARG A 57 -9.71 -4.08 12.09
C ARG A 57 -8.48 -4.27 12.97
N PHE A 58 -7.95 -3.20 13.56
CA PHE A 58 -6.75 -3.24 14.42
C PHE A 58 -7.06 -3.16 15.91
N GLU A 59 -8.32 -2.92 16.29
CA GLU A 59 -8.75 -2.85 17.68
C GLU A 59 -8.46 -4.17 18.42
N GLY A 60 -7.83 -4.09 19.60
CA GLY A 60 -7.53 -5.25 20.43
C GLY A 60 -6.29 -6.06 20.02
N LEU A 61 -5.57 -5.63 18.96
CA LEU A 61 -4.36 -6.31 18.49
C LEU A 61 -3.06 -5.75 19.08
N GLU A 62 -3.14 -4.87 20.08
CA GLU A 62 -1.97 -4.17 20.65
C GLU A 62 -0.92 -5.12 21.24
N ASN A 63 -1.38 -6.27 21.76
CA ASN A 63 -0.54 -7.30 22.37
C ASN A 63 -0.47 -8.59 21.53
N ASP A 64 -0.98 -8.57 20.28
CA ASP A 64 -0.93 -9.70 19.34
C ASP A 64 -0.21 -9.28 18.03
N PRO A 65 1.13 -9.25 18.05
CA PRO A 65 1.92 -8.81 16.90
C PRO A 65 1.79 -9.74 15.68
N HIS A 66 1.45 -11.02 15.89
CA HIS A 66 1.28 -11.98 14.80
C HIS A 66 -0.01 -11.68 14.03
N THR A 67 -1.14 -11.63 14.73
CA THR A 67 -2.43 -11.29 14.11
C THR A 67 -2.43 -9.88 13.54
N HIS A 68 -1.82 -8.91 14.23
CA HIS A 68 -1.64 -7.55 13.69
C HIS A 68 -0.93 -7.57 12.33
N SER A 69 0.14 -8.36 12.20
CA SER A 69 0.90 -8.44 10.95
C SER A 69 0.08 -9.08 9.82
N LEU A 70 -0.73 -10.10 10.13
CA LEU A 70 -1.64 -10.72 9.15
C LEU A 70 -2.73 -9.75 8.69
N VAL A 71 -3.35 -9.03 9.62
CA VAL A 71 -4.39 -8.03 9.30
C VAL A 71 -3.79 -6.89 8.46
N ALA A 72 -2.60 -6.40 8.82
CA ALA A 72 -1.90 -5.40 8.05
C ALA A 72 -1.59 -5.86 6.63
N ALA A 73 -1.20 -7.13 6.48
CA ALA A 73 -0.94 -7.71 5.17
C ALA A 73 -2.21 -7.78 4.32
N ALA A 74 -3.30 -8.27 4.91
CA ALA A 74 -4.60 -8.36 4.24
C ALA A 74 -5.11 -6.99 3.80
N VAL A 75 -5.07 -5.97 4.67
CA VAL A 75 -5.50 -4.61 4.35
C VAL A 75 -4.69 -4.02 3.19
N ALA A 76 -3.36 -4.13 3.24
CA ALA A 76 -2.51 -3.59 2.19
C ALA A 76 -2.71 -4.33 0.86
N ALA A 77 -2.89 -5.65 0.90
CA ALA A 77 -3.20 -6.44 -0.30
C ALA A 77 -4.57 -6.07 -0.88
N GLU A 78 -5.63 -5.98 -0.06
CA GLU A 78 -6.97 -5.54 -0.47
C GLU A 78 -6.92 -4.17 -1.16
N GLN A 79 -6.19 -3.23 -0.56
CA GLN A 79 -6.04 -1.89 -1.12
C GLN A 79 -5.38 -1.92 -2.51
N VAL A 80 -4.31 -2.69 -2.65
CA VAL A 80 -3.57 -2.79 -3.91
C VAL A 80 -4.38 -3.54 -4.97
N PHE A 81 -5.05 -4.64 -4.61
CA PHE A 81 -5.91 -5.38 -5.54
C PHE A 81 -7.03 -4.50 -6.10
N ASP A 82 -7.74 -3.73 -5.26
CA ASP A 82 -8.77 -2.81 -5.75
C ASP A 82 -8.19 -1.73 -6.67
N LEU A 83 -6.96 -1.25 -6.46
CA LEU A 83 -6.30 -0.33 -7.38
C LEU A 83 -5.93 -1.01 -8.71
N VAL A 84 -5.41 -2.24 -8.66
CA VAL A 84 -5.10 -3.04 -9.85
C VAL A 84 -6.35 -3.30 -10.69
N ASP A 85 -7.46 -3.69 -10.06
CA ASP A 85 -8.75 -3.92 -10.73
C ASP A 85 -9.29 -2.64 -11.41
N ARG A 86 -8.88 -1.47 -10.92
CA ARG A 86 -9.20 -0.16 -11.50
C ARG A 86 -8.18 0.32 -12.54
N GLY A 87 -7.23 -0.52 -12.92
CA GLY A 87 -6.25 -0.27 -13.98
C GLY A 87 -4.96 0.42 -13.54
N VAL A 88 -4.67 0.46 -12.23
CA VAL A 88 -3.37 0.95 -11.73
C VAL A 88 -2.31 -0.13 -11.88
N GLY A 89 -1.28 0.13 -12.68
CA GLY A 89 -0.14 -0.79 -12.86
C GLY A 89 1.12 -0.44 -12.06
N ASP A 90 1.27 0.82 -11.65
CA ASP A 90 2.46 1.33 -10.96
C ASP A 90 2.17 1.67 -9.51
N PHE A 91 3.08 1.33 -8.60
CA PHE A 91 2.93 1.58 -7.17
C PHE A 91 4.23 2.11 -6.55
N HIS A 92 4.09 3.04 -5.60
CA HIS A 92 5.19 3.46 -4.74
C HIS A 92 4.93 2.96 -3.32
N PHE A 93 5.73 1.99 -2.85
CA PHE A 93 5.60 1.45 -1.51
C PHE A 93 6.54 2.12 -0.52
N TYR A 94 5.98 2.64 0.58
CA TYR A 94 6.76 3.09 1.73
C TYR A 94 7.15 1.89 2.58
N THR A 95 8.29 1.27 2.30
CA THR A 95 8.73 0.04 2.99
C THR A 95 9.04 0.25 4.47
N MET A 96 9.35 1.48 4.90
CA MET A 96 9.74 1.79 6.28
C MET A 96 10.86 0.87 6.81
N ASN A 97 11.83 0.53 5.96
CA ASN A 97 12.91 -0.43 6.23
C ASN A 97 12.43 -1.85 6.59
N ARG A 98 11.22 -2.23 6.18
CA ARG A 98 10.60 -3.55 6.39
C ARG A 98 9.96 -4.06 5.08
N PRO A 99 10.74 -4.69 4.20
CA PRO A 99 10.30 -4.98 2.83
C PRO A 99 9.43 -6.25 2.71
N ASP A 100 9.41 -7.14 3.71
CA ASP A 100 8.78 -8.47 3.60
C ASP A 100 7.32 -8.42 3.15
N LEU A 101 6.54 -7.50 3.72
CA LEU A 101 5.14 -7.32 3.34
C LEU A 101 5.00 -6.77 1.92
N VAL A 102 5.86 -5.83 1.52
CA VAL A 102 5.86 -5.29 0.16
C VAL A 102 6.22 -6.38 -0.84
N PHE A 103 7.21 -7.23 -0.55
CA PHE A 103 7.54 -8.38 -1.37
C PHE A 103 6.37 -9.35 -1.54
N ALA A 104 5.66 -9.64 -0.44
CA ALA A 104 4.48 -10.50 -0.48
C ALA A 104 3.39 -9.90 -1.39
N ILE A 105 3.09 -8.62 -1.25
CA ILE A 105 2.12 -7.90 -2.09
C ILE A 105 2.53 -7.94 -3.56
N CYS A 106 3.78 -7.64 -3.88
CA CYS A 106 4.29 -7.71 -5.26
C CYS A 106 4.05 -9.11 -5.86
N ARG A 107 4.38 -10.17 -5.13
CA ARG A 107 4.14 -11.55 -5.59
C ARG A 107 2.67 -11.85 -5.80
N LEU A 108 1.80 -11.36 -4.91
CA LEU A 108 0.34 -11.55 -4.99
C LEU A 108 -0.26 -10.89 -6.23
N ILE A 109 0.25 -9.74 -6.66
CA ILE A 109 -0.18 -9.05 -7.88
C ILE A 109 0.60 -9.49 -9.13
N GLY A 110 1.33 -10.60 -9.06
CA GLY A 110 2.02 -11.20 -10.20
C GLY A 110 3.39 -10.60 -10.52
N ILE A 111 3.88 -9.64 -9.73
CA ILE A 111 5.23 -9.06 -9.88
C ILE A 111 6.23 -9.98 -9.19
N ARG A 112 7.20 -10.48 -9.96
CA ARG A 112 8.28 -11.35 -9.46
C ARG A 112 9.60 -10.65 -9.72
N ALA A 113 10.54 -10.80 -8.78
CA ALA A 113 11.92 -10.46 -9.07
C ALA A 113 12.38 -11.35 -10.22
N GLU A 114 13.02 -10.76 -11.23
CA GLU A 114 13.77 -11.54 -12.21
C GLU A 114 14.90 -12.25 -11.49
N THR A 115 15.10 -13.53 -11.80
CA THR A 115 16.25 -14.28 -11.29
C THR A 115 17.52 -13.53 -11.71
N PRO A 116 18.43 -13.19 -10.78
CA PRO A 116 19.69 -12.55 -11.14
C PRO A 116 20.42 -13.40 -12.18
N MET A 117 20.98 -12.77 -13.22
CA MET A 117 21.68 -13.45 -14.31
C MET A 117 22.81 -14.40 -13.82
N GLU A 118 23.35 -14.14 -12.63
CA GLU A 118 24.38 -14.95 -11.97
C GLU A 118 23.88 -16.36 -11.59
N GLU A 119 22.61 -16.52 -11.21
CA GLU A 119 22.03 -17.84 -10.87
C GLU A 119 21.61 -18.61 -12.13
N LEU A 120 21.30 -17.92 -13.24
CA LEU A 120 20.92 -18.53 -14.51
C LEU A 120 22.11 -19.13 -15.27
N ASN A 121 23.30 -18.55 -15.11
CA ASN A 121 24.54 -19.04 -15.72
C ASN A 121 25.23 -20.16 -14.91
N ALA A 122 24.71 -20.47 -13.72
CA ALA A 122 25.23 -21.51 -12.82
C ALA A 122 24.44 -22.84 -12.89
N ALA A 123 23.40 -22.91 -13.74
CA ALA A 123 22.57 -24.09 -13.99
C ALA A 123 22.83 -24.66 -15.40
#